data_AF-A0A091M8U4-F1
#
_entry.id   AF-A0A091M8U4-F1
#
_cell.length_a   1.000
_cell.length_b   1.000
_cell.length_c   1.000
_cell.angle_alpha   90.00
_cell.angle_beta   90.00
_cell.angle_gamma   90.00
#
_symmetry.space_group_name_H-M   'P 1'
#
loop_
_entity.id
_entity.type
_entity.pdbx_description
1 polymer ?
#
loop_
_entity_poly.entity_id
_entity_poly.type
_entity_poly.pdbx_seq_one_letter_code
_entity_poly.pdbx_strand_id
1 'polypeptide(L)'
;LLPSLADEMKRRRDFYAAYPMAEVPNGSNEDRGEVSEQNKGNLTDDEIVSLSIEFYEGSSNVSPPGALPLRPQKNGVRFLRCPAAMTVMHLAKFLRNKMDVPNKYKVEVLYEDEPLKEYYTLMDIAYIYPWRR
;
A
#
# COMPACT_ATOMS: atom_id res chain seq x y z
N LEU A 1 1.16 -15.22 28.53
CA LEU A 1 0.90 -14.40 27.34
C LEU A 1 2.24 -14.15 26.67
N LEU A 2 2.43 -14.60 25.43
CA LEU A 2 3.62 -14.23 24.67
C LEU A 2 3.42 -12.78 24.17
N PRO A 3 4.43 -11.89 24.28
CA PRO A 3 4.33 -10.52 23.78
C PRO A 3 4.01 -10.52 22.28
N SER A 4 3.37 -9.44 21.80
CA SER A 4 3.11 -9.30 20.37
C SER A 4 4.41 -9.19 19.59
N LEU A 5 4.39 -9.53 18.30
CA LEU A 5 5.56 -9.37 17.43
C LEU A 5 6.08 -7.93 17.43
N ALA A 6 5.18 -6.94 17.54
CA ALA A 6 5.54 -5.53 17.60
C ALA A 6 6.31 -5.18 18.89
N ASP A 7 5.87 -5.72 20.04
CA ASP A 7 6.53 -5.49 21.33
C ASP A 7 7.92 -6.15 21.36
N GLU A 8 8.02 -7.36 20.81
CA GLU A 8 9.28 -8.10 20.69
C GLU A 8 10.28 -7.36 19.78
N MET A 9 9.84 -6.88 18.61
CA MET A 9 10.68 -6.12 17.68
C MET A 9 11.15 -4.78 18.28
N LYS A 10 10.27 -4.08 19.02
CA LYS A 10 10.66 -2.86 19.74
C LYS A 10 11.73 -3.15 20.80
N ARG A 11 11.56 -4.23 21.57
CA ARG A 11 12.50 -4.61 22.63
C ARG A 11 13.89 -4.92 22.08
N ARG A 12 13.97 -5.59 20.92
CA ARG A 12 15.24 -5.87 20.23
C ARG A 12 15.93 -4.58 19.78
N ARG A 13 15.20 -3.67 19.13
CA ARG A 13 15.76 -2.37 18.73
C ARG A 13 16.30 -1.58 19.92
N ASP A 14 15.52 -1.48 20.99
CA ASP A 14 15.94 -0.76 22.21
C ASP A 14 17.19 -1.40 22.83
N PHE A 15 17.30 -2.73 22.80
CA PHE A 15 18.46 -3.46 23.29
C PHE A 15 19.71 -3.16 22.45
N TYR A 16 19.67 -3.32 21.13
CA TYR A 16 20.85 -3.08 20.30
C TYR A 16 21.23 -1.59 20.21
N ALA A 17 20.28 -0.67 20.32
CA ALA A 17 20.56 0.76 20.42
C ALA A 17 21.29 1.14 21.72
N ALA A 18 20.94 0.51 22.85
CA ALA A 18 21.59 0.75 24.13
C ALA A 18 22.95 0.04 24.26
N TYR A 19 23.22 -0.98 23.44
CA TYR A 19 24.43 -1.78 23.48
C TYR A 19 25.10 -1.90 22.09
N PRO A 20 25.74 -0.82 21.57
CA PRO A 20 26.39 -0.82 20.25
C PRO A 20 27.50 -1.86 20.09
N MET A 21 28.07 -2.34 21.20
CA MET A 21 29.15 -3.34 21.23
C MET A 21 28.64 -4.79 21.23
N ALA A 22 27.32 -5.01 21.27
CA ALA A 22 26.72 -6.34 21.18
C ALA A 22 26.67 -6.82 19.71
N GLU A 23 27.77 -6.65 18.98
CA GLU A 23 27.91 -7.17 17.63
C GLU A 23 27.90 -8.70 17.69
N VAL A 24 26.74 -9.30 17.46
CA VAL A 24 26.63 -10.71 17.13
C VAL A 24 27.36 -10.90 15.80
N PRO A 25 28.46 -11.68 15.74
CA PRO A 25 29.29 -11.82 14.54
C PRO A 25 28.54 -12.35 13.30
N ASN A 26 27.30 -12.81 13.49
CA ASN A 26 26.45 -13.40 12.47
C ASN A 26 24.96 -13.00 12.63
N GLY A 27 24.66 -11.95 13.41
CA GLY A 27 23.29 -11.54 13.69
C GLY A 27 22.62 -10.92 12.46
N SER A 28 21.42 -11.38 12.11
CA SER A 28 20.65 -10.78 11.02
C SER A 28 20.09 -9.42 11.44
N ASN A 29 19.73 -8.57 10.48
CA ASN A 29 19.02 -7.32 10.78
C ASN A 29 17.71 -7.60 11.57
N GLU A 30 17.07 -8.73 11.30
CA GLU A 30 15.86 -9.20 12.00
C GLU A 30 16.12 -9.52 13.48
N ASP A 31 17.30 -10.02 13.84
CA ASP A 31 17.71 -10.21 15.24
C ASP A 31 17.79 -8.88 15.99
N ARG A 32 18.17 -7.80 15.29
CA ARG A 32 18.22 -6.44 15.84
C ARG A 32 16.87 -5.73 15.86
N GLY A 33 15.83 -6.37 15.31
CA GLY A 33 14.53 -5.73 15.08
C GLY A 33 14.59 -4.65 14.00
N GLU A 34 15.65 -4.63 13.19
CA GLU A 34 15.80 -3.80 12.01
C GLU A 34 15.23 -4.54 10.80
N VAL A 35 14.18 -3.99 10.21
CA VAL A 35 13.73 -4.47 8.91
C VAL A 35 14.64 -3.81 7.88
N SER A 36 15.53 -4.58 7.28
CA SER A 36 16.40 -4.09 6.21
C SER A 36 15.56 -3.45 5.11
N GLU A 37 15.78 -2.16 4.83
CA GLU A 37 15.36 -1.51 3.57
C GLU A 37 15.90 -2.26 2.34
N GLN A 38 16.91 -3.13 2.52
CA GLN A 38 17.52 -3.99 1.51
C GLN A 38 16.60 -5.06 0.91
N ASN A 39 15.36 -5.22 1.38
CA ASN A 39 14.36 -5.96 0.60
C ASN A 39 13.85 -5.17 -0.63
N LYS A 40 14.49 -4.04 -0.96
CA LYS A 40 14.31 -3.28 -2.21
C LYS A 40 14.86 -3.97 -3.47
N GLY A 41 15.61 -5.06 -3.35
CA GLY A 41 16.30 -5.70 -4.48
C GLY A 41 15.61 -6.89 -5.14
N ASN A 42 14.66 -7.55 -4.46
CA ASN A 42 14.16 -8.88 -4.89
C ASN A 42 12.63 -8.94 -4.90
N LEU A 43 11.96 -7.89 -5.38
CA LEU A 43 10.54 -7.99 -5.74
C LEU A 43 10.44 -8.99 -6.90
N THR A 44 10.19 -10.26 -6.56
CA THR A 44 9.85 -11.29 -7.53
C THR A 44 8.39 -11.15 -7.93
N ASP A 45 8.02 -11.64 -9.12
CA ASP A 45 6.65 -11.54 -9.63
C ASP A 45 5.60 -12.15 -8.68
N ASP A 46 6.02 -13.14 -7.89
CA ASP A 46 5.24 -13.85 -6.87
C ASP A 46 5.14 -13.10 -5.52
N GLU A 47 5.83 -11.97 -5.35
CA GLU A 47 5.78 -11.22 -4.09
C GLU A 47 4.40 -10.60 -3.87
N ILE A 48 3.87 -10.76 -2.66
CA ILE A 48 2.61 -10.11 -2.27
C ILE A 48 2.88 -8.69 -1.79
N VAL A 49 2.41 -7.73 -2.57
CA VAL A 49 2.40 -6.31 -2.20
C VAL A 49 1.08 -5.94 -1.53
N SER A 50 1.16 -5.01 -0.59
CA SER A 50 -0.01 -4.42 0.06
C SER A 50 -0.22 -3.01 -0.48
N LEU A 51 -1.43 -2.71 -0.94
CA LEU A 51 -1.82 -1.38 -1.40
C LEU A 51 -3.13 -0.94 -0.76
N SER A 52 -3.41 0.36 -0.80
CA SER A 52 -4.70 0.94 -0.46
C SER A 52 -5.37 1.53 -1.70
N ILE A 53 -6.68 1.36 -1.81
CA ILE A 53 -7.50 1.99 -2.85
C ILE A 53 -8.59 2.81 -2.17
N GLU A 54 -8.80 4.02 -2.69
CA GLU A 54 -9.88 4.90 -2.28
C GLU A 54 -10.67 5.40 -3.50
N PHE A 55 -11.87 5.93 -3.26
CA PHE A 55 -12.65 6.55 -4.32
C PHE A 55 -12.13 7.97 -4.56
N TYR A 56 -11.90 8.31 -5.82
CA TYR A 56 -11.44 9.64 -6.19
C TYR A 56 -12.58 10.66 -6.09
N GLU A 57 -12.57 11.48 -5.04
CA GLU A 57 -13.38 12.68 -4.94
C GLU A 57 -12.60 13.84 -5.59
N GLY A 58 -12.67 13.93 -6.92
CA GLY A 58 -12.01 15.03 -7.63
C GLY A 58 -12.43 16.37 -7.03
N SER A 59 -11.47 17.31 -6.93
CA SER A 59 -11.54 18.62 -6.26
C SER A 59 -12.73 19.50 -6.70
N SER A 60 -13.94 19.06 -6.39
CA SER A 60 -15.19 19.72 -6.69
C SER A 60 -15.54 20.51 -5.45
N ASN A 61 -14.83 21.62 -5.24
CA ASN A 61 -15.26 22.69 -4.32
C ASN A 61 -16.48 23.44 -4.88
N VAL A 62 -17.45 22.70 -5.42
CA VAL A 62 -18.76 23.23 -5.82
C VAL A 62 -19.80 22.31 -5.22
N SER A 63 -19.92 22.36 -3.90
CA SER A 63 -21.16 21.97 -3.24
C SER A 63 -22.27 22.89 -3.77
N PRO A 64 -23.32 22.38 -4.43
CA PRO A 64 -24.47 23.21 -4.77
C PRO A 64 -25.07 23.79 -3.48
N PRO A 65 -25.47 25.07 -3.46
CA PRO A 65 -26.05 25.68 -2.27
C PRO A 65 -27.39 25.00 -1.97
N GLY A 66 -27.42 24.12 -0.97
CA GLY A 66 -28.64 23.46 -0.49
C GLY A 66 -28.60 21.93 -0.39
N ALA A 67 -27.53 21.25 -0.80
CA ALA A 67 -27.39 19.82 -0.53
C ALA A 67 -27.03 19.60 0.95
N LEU A 68 -27.89 18.89 1.68
CA LEU A 68 -27.59 18.38 3.03
C LEU A 68 -26.21 17.70 3.01
N PRO A 69 -25.35 17.92 4.02
CA PRO A 69 -24.09 17.22 4.11
C PRO A 69 -24.39 15.74 4.33
N LEU A 70 -24.47 14.99 3.23
CA LEU A 70 -24.29 13.55 3.24
C LEU A 70 -22.94 13.34 3.91
N ARG A 71 -23.00 12.82 5.13
CA ARG A 71 -21.87 12.68 6.05
C ARG A 71 -20.65 12.25 5.26
N PRO A 72 -19.52 12.98 5.34
CA PRO A 72 -18.30 12.49 4.72
C PRO A 72 -17.99 11.19 5.45
N GLN A 73 -18.24 10.05 4.79
CA GLN A 73 -17.81 8.76 5.28
C GLN A 73 -16.29 8.74 5.13
N LYS A 74 -15.64 9.39 6.10
CA LYS A 74 -14.22 9.27 6.40
C LYS A 74 -14.00 7.82 6.81
N ASN A 75 -13.91 6.91 5.84
CA ASN A 75 -13.56 5.49 5.91
C ASN A 75 -13.53 4.84 4.50
N GLY A 76 -13.22 5.61 3.44
CA GLY A 76 -13.27 5.14 2.04
C GLY A 76 -12.09 4.28 1.59
N VAL A 77 -11.01 4.26 2.38
CA VAL A 77 -9.77 3.54 2.06
C VAL A 77 -9.93 2.05 2.33
N ARG A 78 -9.65 1.23 1.32
CA ARG A 78 -9.65 -0.24 1.42
C ARG A 78 -8.27 -0.78 1.12
N PHE A 79 -7.78 -1.70 1.96
CA PHE A 79 -6.49 -2.35 1.76
C PHE A 79 -6.66 -3.65 0.97
N LEU A 80 -5.71 -3.91 0.07
CA LEU A 80 -5.66 -5.10 -0.77
C LEU A 80 -4.27 -5.72 -0.71
N ARG A 81 -4.24 -7.05 -0.75
CA ARG A 81 -3.02 -7.84 -0.93
C ARG A 81 -3.07 -8.45 -2.32
N CYS A 82 -2.09 -8.12 -3.16
CA CYS A 82 -2.05 -8.51 -4.55
C CYS A 82 -0.64 -9.01 -4.91
N PRO A 83 -0.51 -9.98 -5.82
CA PRO A 83 0.79 -10.28 -6.45
C PRO A 83 1.34 -9.03 -7.15
N ALA A 84 2.66 -8.83 -7.08
CA ALA A 84 3.35 -7.72 -7.74
C ALA A 84 3.10 -7.71 -9.26
N ALA A 85 2.94 -8.89 -9.86
CA ALA A 85 2.54 -9.14 -11.25
C ALA A 85 1.19 -8.52 -11.67
N MET A 86 0.32 -8.19 -10.71
CA MET A 86 -1.04 -7.77 -11.01
C MET A 86 -1.03 -6.43 -11.74
N THR A 87 -1.70 -6.36 -12.89
CA THR A 87 -1.79 -5.14 -13.69
C THR A 87 -2.94 -4.23 -13.26
N VAL A 88 -2.86 -2.96 -13.66
CA VAL A 88 -3.94 -1.97 -13.53
C VAL A 88 -5.24 -2.47 -14.16
N MET A 89 -5.17 -3.17 -15.30
CA MET A 89 -6.34 -3.80 -15.92
C MET A 89 -7.05 -4.78 -14.96
N HIS A 90 -6.28 -5.60 -14.23
CA HIS A 90 -6.86 -6.53 -13.26
C HIS A 90 -7.56 -5.79 -12.13
N LEU A 91 -6.95 -4.72 -11.60
CA LEU A 91 -7.57 -3.86 -10.59
C LEU A 91 -8.87 -3.21 -11.09
N ALA A 92 -8.86 -2.65 -12.31
CA ALA A 92 -10.04 -2.02 -12.90
C ALA A 92 -11.19 -3.01 -13.09
N LYS A 93 -10.90 -4.24 -13.55
CA LYS A 93 -11.88 -5.33 -13.65
C LYS A 93 -12.42 -5.74 -12.29
N PHE A 94 -11.54 -5.89 -11.31
CA PHE A 94 -11.91 -6.20 -9.93
C PHE A 94 -12.85 -5.13 -9.35
N LEU A 95 -12.51 -3.85 -9.48
CA LEU A 95 -13.31 -2.75 -8.97
C LEU A 95 -14.66 -2.64 -9.68
N ARG A 96 -14.70 -2.82 -11.01
CA ARG A 96 -15.95 -2.86 -11.77
C ARG A 96 -16.89 -3.92 -11.21
N ASN A 97 -16.41 -5.14 -10.98
CA ASN A 97 -17.23 -6.22 -10.43
C ASN A 97 -17.59 -5.98 -8.97
N LYS A 98 -16.65 -5.51 -8.15
CA LYS A 98 -16.84 -5.28 -6.71
C LYS A 98 -17.88 -4.18 -6.43
N MET A 99 -17.92 -3.15 -7.26
CA MET A 99 -18.79 -1.99 -7.13
C MET A 99 -20.01 -2.06 -8.06
N ASP A 100 -20.21 -3.18 -8.77
CA ASP A 100 -21.28 -3.40 -9.74
C ASP A 100 -21.42 -2.24 -10.76
N VAL A 101 -20.29 -1.80 -11.34
CA VAL A 101 -20.26 -0.66 -12.26
C VAL A 101 -20.75 -1.09 -13.64
N PRO A 102 -21.87 -0.53 -14.15
CA PRO A 102 -22.35 -0.86 -15.48
C PRO A 102 -21.35 -0.52 -16.58
N ASN A 103 -21.36 -1.27 -17.69
CA ASN A 103 -20.43 -1.09 -18.82
C ASN A 103 -20.49 0.28 -19.50
N LYS A 104 -21.57 1.05 -19.28
CA LYS A 104 -21.68 2.43 -19.76
C LYS A 104 -20.73 3.41 -19.07
N TYR A 105 -20.19 3.05 -17.89
CA TYR A 105 -19.22 3.86 -17.16
C TYR A 105 -17.82 3.26 -17.28
N LYS A 106 -16.81 4.13 -17.31
CA LYS A 106 -15.40 3.75 -17.29
C LYS A 106 -14.92 3.68 -15.84
N VAL A 107 -14.08 2.68 -15.55
CA VAL A 107 -13.33 2.59 -14.29
C VAL A 107 -11.89 2.94 -14.62
N GLU A 108 -11.37 3.99 -13.97
CA GLU A 108 -9.98 4.43 -14.11
C GLU A 108 -9.28 4.30 -12.77
N VAL A 109 -8.01 3.85 -12.80
CA VAL A 109 -7.16 3.74 -11.62
C VAL A 109 -6.13 4.86 -11.72
N LEU A 110 -6.00 5.61 -10.63
CA LEU A 110 -5.12 6.77 -10.55
C LEU A 110 -4.04 6.52 -9.50
N TYR A 111 -2.88 7.12 -9.71
CA TYR A 111 -1.91 7.39 -8.68
C TYR A 111 -1.86 8.91 -8.50
N GLU A 112 -2.13 9.38 -7.28
CA GLU A 112 -2.38 10.81 -7.01
C GLU A 112 -3.52 11.33 -7.93
N ASP A 113 -3.21 12.14 -8.93
CA ASP A 113 -4.18 12.68 -9.90
C ASP A 113 -3.94 12.18 -11.34
N GLU A 114 -2.99 11.26 -11.54
CA GLU A 114 -2.61 10.77 -12.87
C GLU A 114 -3.21 9.39 -13.18
N PRO A 115 -3.87 9.21 -14.35
CA PRO A 115 -4.39 7.92 -14.75
C PRO A 115 -3.25 6.96 -15.14
N LEU A 116 -3.25 5.77 -14.54
CA LEU A 116 -2.26 4.73 -14.80
C LEU A 116 -2.59 3.95 -16.09
N LYS A 117 -1.55 3.43 -16.76
CA LYS A 117 -1.72 2.59 -17.96
C LYS A 117 -2.19 1.20 -17.57
N GLU A 118 -3.11 0.63 -18.35
CA GLU A 118 -3.70 -0.69 -18.09
C GLU A 118 -2.68 -1.83 -18.02
N TYR A 119 -1.56 -1.71 -18.74
CA TYR A 119 -0.49 -2.71 -18.80
C TYR A 119 0.56 -2.57 -17.69
N TYR A 120 0.51 -1.52 -16.87
CA TYR A 120 1.42 -1.40 -15.72
C TYR A 120 1.08 -2.44 -14.66
N THR A 121 2.10 -3.14 -14.18
CA THR A 121 2.04 -4.00 -12.99
C THR A 121 2.14 -3.17 -11.71
N LEU A 122 1.74 -3.73 -10.57
CA LEU A 122 1.97 -3.09 -9.26
C LEU A 122 3.46 -2.89 -8.99
N MET A 123 4.31 -3.78 -9.51
CA MET A 123 5.76 -3.61 -9.48
C MET A 123 6.21 -2.39 -10.29
N ASP A 124 5.72 -2.23 -11.52
CA ASP A 124 6.03 -1.07 -12.36
C ASP A 124 5.61 0.23 -11.67
N ILE A 125 4.42 0.26 -11.06
CA ILE A 125 3.92 1.44 -10.35
C ILE A 125 4.86 1.80 -9.19
N ALA A 126 5.27 0.82 -8.39
CA ALA A 126 6.20 1.04 -7.27
C ALA A 126 7.61 1.47 -7.71
N TYR A 127 8.00 1.16 -8.95
CA TYR A 127 9.29 1.55 -9.53
C TYR A 127 9.23 2.94 -10.18
N ILE A 128 8.16 3.24 -10.92
CA ILE A 128 7.96 4.51 -11.64
C ILE A 128 7.70 5.65 -10.66
N TYR A 129 6.82 5.41 -9.68
CA TYR A 129 6.45 6.38 -8.67
C TYR A 129 7.23 6.04 -7.40
N PRO A 130 8.16 6.89 -6.93
CA PRO A 130 8.98 6.60 -5.76
C PRO A 130 8.11 6.51 -4.51
N TRP A 131 7.60 5.31 -4.26
CA TRP A 131 6.76 5.00 -3.12
C TRP A 131 7.63 5.03 -1.86
N ARG A 132 7.42 6.03 -1.00
CA ARG A 132 7.94 5.98 0.38
C ARG A 132 7.08 4.97 1.15
N ARG A 133 7.65 3.80 1.40
CA ARG A 133 7.08 2.77 2.27
C ARG A 133 7.17 3.18 3.74
#